data_AF-A0A970BSN8-F1
#
_entry.id   AF-A0A970BSN8-F1
#
_cell.length_a   1.000
_cell.length_b   1.000
_cell.length_c   1.000
_cell.angle_alpha   90.00
_cell.angle_beta   90.00
_cell.angle_gamma   90.00
#
_symmetry.space_group_name_H-M   'P 1'
#
loop_
_entity.id
_entity.type
_entity.pdbx_description
1 polymer ?
#
loop_
_entity_poly.entity_id
_entity_poly.type
_entity_poly.pdbx_seq_one_letter_code
_entity_poly.pdbx_strand_id
1 'polypeptide(L)'
;MPPRETATITSTRNPRIVEARKLAQRKHRERQGRFLVEGLQLIGMALAAGYRPLEVFYAPEMASSAAAQAVLEQLGALDVPRTPVAPHVMEALAERELSQGLVAIFRLWATDLASLPVGAASLVLVLDRLQDPGNLGTLVRTADAVGAAAVVLLEPAVDPFHPKAVRATMGSLFHVPIARTADAAGALAALRA
;
A
#
# COMPACT_ATOMS: atom_id res chain seq x y z
N MET A 1 26.90 -0.54 10.54
CA MET A 1 26.46 -0.58 11.96
C MET A 1 25.43 -1.70 12.05
N PRO A 2 25.56 -2.70 12.93
CA PRO A 2 24.52 -3.72 13.04
C PRO A 2 23.21 -3.05 13.45
N PRO A 3 22.05 -3.51 12.96
CA PRO A 3 20.77 -2.94 13.33
C PRO A 3 20.61 -3.03 14.85
N ARG A 4 20.24 -1.92 15.51
CA ARG A 4 19.88 -1.95 16.92
C ARG A 4 18.75 -2.96 17.09
N GLU A 5 19.02 -4.08 17.74
CA GLU A 5 18.02 -5.09 18.06
C GLU A 5 16.96 -4.47 18.97
N THR A 6 15.88 -3.98 18.36
CA THR A 6 14.67 -3.61 19.10
C THR A 6 14.07 -4.87 19.70
N ALA A 7 13.82 -4.88 21.01
CA ALA A 7 13.16 -5.98 21.70
C ALA A 7 11.87 -6.39 20.99
N THR A 8 11.65 -7.71 20.86
CA THR A 8 10.46 -8.28 20.21
C THR A 8 9.18 -7.81 20.89
N ILE A 9 8.24 -7.26 20.12
CA ILE A 9 6.92 -6.90 20.64
C ILE A 9 6.08 -8.16 20.79
N THR A 10 5.71 -8.47 22.02
CA THR A 10 4.91 -9.66 22.38
C THR A 10 3.49 -9.33 22.81
N SER A 11 3.06 -8.07 22.74
CA SER A 11 1.71 -7.65 23.17
C SER A 11 0.97 -6.93 22.05
N THR A 12 -0.24 -7.40 21.75
CA THR A 12 -1.19 -6.74 20.85
C THR A 12 -1.69 -5.39 21.37
N ARG A 13 -1.47 -5.09 22.66
CA ARG A 13 -1.77 -3.81 23.30
C ARG A 13 -0.63 -2.81 23.22
N ASN A 14 0.52 -3.18 22.66
CA ASN A 14 1.62 -2.25 22.45
C ASN A 14 1.13 -1.04 21.61
N PRO A 15 1.39 0.21 22.00
CA PRO A 15 0.87 1.39 21.31
C PRO A 15 1.14 1.41 19.80
N ARG A 16 2.31 0.95 19.36
CA ARG A 16 2.66 0.88 17.93
C ARG A 16 1.77 -0.09 17.17
N ILE A 17 1.49 -1.25 17.75
CA ILE A 17 0.59 -2.26 17.18
C ILE A 17 -0.84 -1.74 17.13
N VAL A 18 -1.30 -1.08 18.19
CA VAL A 18 -2.64 -0.48 18.24
C VAL A 18 -2.81 0.59 17.16
N GLU A 19 -1.82 1.49 16.98
CA GLU A 19 -1.88 2.50 15.93
C GLU A 19 -1.80 1.91 14.51
N ALA A 20 -0.99 0.87 14.30
CA ALA A 20 -0.92 0.16 13.02
C ALA A 20 -2.27 -0.48 12.66
N ARG A 21 -2.93 -1.18 13.61
CA ARG A 21 -4.25 -1.81 13.39
C ARG A 21 -5.35 -0.81 13.05
N LYS A 22 -5.26 0.41 13.59
CA LYS A 22 -6.21 1.49 13.26
C LYS A 22 -6.19 1.84 11.77
N LEU A 23 -5.08 1.60 11.06
CA LEU A 23 -4.96 1.87 9.62
C LEU A 23 -5.87 1.00 8.74
N ALA A 24 -6.58 0.01 9.29
CA ALA A 24 -7.68 -0.66 8.59
C ALA A 24 -8.82 0.32 8.25
N GLN A 25 -9.00 1.40 9.04
CA GLN A 25 -10.06 2.39 8.85
C GLN A 25 -9.55 3.64 8.10
N ARG A 26 -10.30 4.10 7.09
CA ARG A 26 -9.97 5.29 6.26
C ARG A 26 -9.65 6.53 7.09
N LYS A 27 -10.51 6.86 8.07
CA LYS A 27 -10.34 8.00 8.98
C LYS A 27 -8.96 8.03 9.64
N HIS A 28 -8.44 6.87 10.04
CA HIS A 28 -7.13 6.79 10.68
C HIS A 28 -5.98 6.88 9.68
N ARG A 29 -6.14 6.31 8.47
CA ARG A 29 -5.15 6.48 7.39
C ARG A 29 -4.96 7.95 7.02
N GLU A 30 -6.07 8.66 6.80
CA GLU A 30 -6.07 10.09 6.46
C GLU A 30 -5.47 10.93 7.58
N ARG A 31 -5.91 10.71 8.83
CA ARG A 31 -5.39 11.44 9.99
C ARG A 31 -3.90 11.22 10.23
N GLN A 32 -3.41 10.00 10.02
CA GLN A 32 -1.99 9.66 10.26
C GLN A 32 -1.11 9.93 9.03
N GLY A 33 -1.69 10.11 7.84
CA GLY A 33 -0.97 10.16 6.58
C GLY A 33 -0.23 8.85 6.29
N ARG A 34 -0.83 7.71 6.64
CA ARG A 34 -0.20 6.38 6.58
C ARG A 34 -1.17 5.31 6.11
N PHE A 35 -0.66 4.23 5.53
CA PHE A 35 -1.43 3.02 5.26
C PHE A 35 -0.56 1.77 5.41
N LEU A 36 -1.21 0.63 5.51
CA LEU A 36 -0.60 -0.66 5.82
C LEU A 36 -0.57 -1.54 4.57
N VAL A 37 0.58 -2.18 4.34
CA VAL A 37 0.78 -3.18 3.27
C VAL A 37 1.18 -4.49 3.93
N GLU A 38 0.39 -5.53 3.68
CA GLU A 38 0.58 -6.87 4.24
C GLU A 38 1.21 -7.79 3.21
N GLY A 39 2.20 -8.58 3.62
CA GLY A 39 2.72 -9.67 2.79
C GLY A 39 4.05 -9.35 2.12
N LEU A 40 4.94 -10.34 2.17
CA LEU A 40 6.27 -10.32 1.58
C LEU A 40 6.27 -9.85 0.12
N GLN A 41 5.38 -10.42 -0.71
CA GLN A 41 5.34 -10.13 -2.14
C GLN A 41 5.00 -8.67 -2.44
N LEU A 42 3.97 -8.11 -1.79
CA LEU A 42 3.55 -6.72 -2.01
C LEU A 42 4.61 -5.73 -1.50
N ILE A 43 5.25 -6.04 -0.37
CA ILE A 43 6.35 -5.22 0.15
C ILE A 43 7.54 -5.26 -0.83
N GLY A 44 7.89 -6.43 -1.36
CA GLY A 44 8.93 -6.56 -2.38
C GLY A 44 8.61 -5.76 -3.66
N MET A 45 7.36 -5.82 -4.14
CA MET A 45 6.91 -5.03 -5.29
C MET A 45 7.02 -3.52 -5.04
N ALA A 46 6.59 -3.06 -3.85
CA ALA A 46 6.71 -1.66 -3.48
C ALA A 46 8.18 -1.18 -3.49
N LEU A 47 9.08 -1.99 -2.92
CA LEU A 47 10.51 -1.69 -2.90
C LEU A 47 11.11 -1.66 -4.31
N ALA A 48 10.73 -2.61 -5.17
CA ALA A 48 11.16 -2.65 -6.57
C ALA A 48 10.66 -1.42 -7.37
N ALA A 49 9.48 -0.91 -7.03
CA ALA A 49 8.93 0.34 -7.56
C ALA A 49 9.56 1.60 -6.93
N GLY A 50 10.54 1.46 -6.02
CA GLY A 50 11.24 2.57 -5.38
C GLY A 50 10.55 3.17 -4.15
N TYR A 51 9.43 2.59 -3.71
CA TYR A 51 8.70 3.05 -2.53
C TYR A 51 9.33 2.48 -1.26
N ARG A 52 9.61 3.36 -0.30
CA ARG A 52 10.20 2.98 0.99
C ARG A 52 9.15 3.04 2.09
N PRO A 53 8.95 1.97 2.88
CA PRO A 53 8.11 2.02 4.06
C PRO A 53 8.74 2.87 5.17
N LEU A 54 7.90 3.42 6.03
CA LEU A 54 8.27 4.16 7.23
C LEU A 54 8.77 3.22 8.35
N GLU A 55 8.15 2.04 8.46
CA GLU A 55 8.55 0.97 9.38
C GLU A 55 8.01 -0.38 8.89
N VAL A 56 8.64 -1.46 9.34
CA VAL A 56 8.22 -2.83 9.08
C VAL A 56 8.16 -3.61 10.39
N PHE A 57 7.03 -4.29 10.62
CA PHE A 57 6.89 -5.33 11.63
C PHE A 57 7.13 -6.68 10.96
N TYR A 58 7.92 -7.53 11.59
CA TYR A 58 8.16 -8.89 11.08
C TYR A 58 8.13 -9.93 12.20
N ALA A 59 7.62 -11.12 11.91
CA ALA A 59 7.65 -12.25 12.83
C ALA A 59 8.77 -13.21 12.38
N PRO A 60 9.92 -13.29 13.10
CA PRO A 60 11.08 -14.08 12.67
C PRO A 60 10.77 -15.53 12.33
N GLU A 61 9.88 -16.15 13.11
CA GLU A 61 9.45 -17.55 12.94
C GLU A 61 8.66 -17.77 11.62
N MET A 62 7.88 -16.77 11.21
CA MET A 62 7.07 -16.82 9.99
C MET A 62 7.84 -16.33 8.75
N ALA A 63 8.76 -15.39 8.95
CA ALA A 63 9.57 -14.75 7.91
C ALA A 63 10.90 -15.50 7.66
N SER A 64 10.87 -16.83 7.66
CA SER A 64 12.08 -17.68 7.63
C SER A 64 12.55 -18.07 6.22
N SER A 65 11.78 -17.76 5.18
CA SER A 65 12.16 -18.08 3.80
C SER A 65 13.31 -17.20 3.29
N ALA A 66 14.09 -17.71 2.33
CA ALA A 66 15.16 -16.93 1.70
C ALA A 66 14.66 -15.62 1.08
N ALA A 67 13.46 -15.64 0.49
CA ALA A 67 12.83 -14.44 -0.05
C ALA A 67 12.47 -13.42 1.06
N ALA A 68 11.99 -13.88 2.22
CA ALA A 68 11.72 -13.01 3.36
C ALA A 68 12.99 -12.37 3.92
N GLN A 69 14.06 -13.16 4.05
CA GLN A 69 15.36 -12.67 4.49
C GLN A 69 15.94 -11.63 3.51
N ALA A 70 15.88 -11.89 2.20
CA ALA A 70 16.33 -10.93 1.19
C ALA A 70 15.58 -9.58 1.28
N VAL A 71 14.26 -9.60 1.49
CA VAL A 71 13.49 -8.36 1.70
C VAL A 71 13.88 -7.68 3.00
N LEU A 72 14.07 -8.42 4.10
CA LEU A 72 14.53 -7.84 5.38
C LEU A 72 15.93 -7.24 5.29
N GLU A 73 16.83 -7.86 4.54
CA GLU A 73 18.17 -7.34 4.23
C GLU A 73 18.09 -6.06 3.40
N GLN A 74 17.29 -6.05 2.33
CA GLN A 74 17.07 -4.86 1.50
C GLN A 74 16.50 -3.70 2.33
N LEU A 75 15.52 -3.97 3.19
CA LEU A 75 14.97 -2.98 4.13
C LEU A 75 16.05 -2.46 5.09
N GLY A 76 16.94 -3.33 5.55
CA GLY A 76 18.09 -2.96 6.39
C GLY A 76 19.10 -2.07 5.66
N ALA A 77 19.40 -2.37 4.40
CA ALA A 77 20.30 -1.57 3.56
C ALA A 77 19.71 -0.17 3.22
N LEU A 78 18.39 -0.04 3.29
CA LEU A 78 17.66 1.22 3.11
C LEU A 78 17.42 1.98 4.42
N ASP A 79 18.01 1.53 5.53
CA ASP A 79 17.81 2.07 6.88
C ASP A 79 16.35 2.14 7.33
N VAL A 80 15.49 1.24 6.82
CA VAL A 80 14.11 1.15 7.26
C VAL A 80 14.06 0.55 8.67
N PRO A 81 13.35 1.17 9.63
CA PRO A 81 13.09 0.58 10.94
C PRO A 81 12.37 -0.77 10.83
N ARG A 82 13.00 -1.83 11.35
CA ARG A 82 12.45 -3.19 11.40
C ARG A 82 12.23 -3.55 12.86
N THR A 83 11.02 -3.98 13.21
CA THR A 83 10.68 -4.36 14.58
C THR A 83 10.18 -5.80 14.62
N PRO A 84 10.88 -6.71 15.33
CA PRO A 84 10.42 -8.07 15.48
C PRO A 84 9.16 -8.11 16.35
N VAL A 85 8.22 -8.99 16.01
CA VAL A 85 6.98 -9.22 16.76
C VAL A 85 6.75 -10.72 16.95
N ALA A 86 6.04 -11.09 18.01
CA ALA A 86 5.61 -12.48 18.19
C ALA A 86 4.56 -12.89 17.14
N PRO A 87 4.42 -14.18 16.79
CA PRO A 87 3.45 -14.64 15.78
C PRO A 87 2.02 -14.16 16.01
N HIS A 88 1.51 -14.28 17.25
CA HIS A 88 0.17 -13.82 17.61
C HIS A 88 -0.02 -12.29 17.49
N VAL A 89 1.06 -11.50 17.56
CA VAL A 89 1.01 -10.05 17.31
C VAL A 89 0.92 -9.78 15.81
N MET A 90 1.64 -10.54 14.99
CA MET A 90 1.55 -10.48 13.53
C MET A 90 0.16 -10.86 13.04
N GLU A 91 -0.45 -11.90 13.61
CA GLU A 91 -1.84 -12.30 13.32
C GLU A 91 -2.85 -11.20 13.65
N ALA A 92 -2.59 -10.41 14.71
CA ALA A 92 -3.46 -9.28 15.05
C ALA A 92 -3.27 -8.06 14.12
N LEU A 93 -2.11 -7.95 13.45
CA LEU A 93 -1.80 -6.90 12.48
C LEU A 93 -2.31 -7.20 11.09
N ALA A 94 -2.28 -8.48 10.68
CA ALA A 94 -2.62 -8.91 9.33
C ALA A 94 -4.04 -9.50 9.29
N GLU A 95 -4.83 -9.12 8.30
CA GLU A 95 -6.18 -9.67 8.14
C GLU A 95 -6.19 -11.15 7.66
N ARG A 96 -5.07 -11.71 7.19
CA ARG A 96 -4.99 -13.07 6.64
C ARG A 96 -3.76 -13.83 7.13
N GLU A 97 -3.88 -15.16 7.14
CA GLU A 97 -2.79 -16.13 7.38
C GLU A 97 -1.60 -16.00 6.40
N LEU A 98 -1.79 -15.31 5.26
CA LEU A 98 -0.80 -15.17 4.18
C LEU A 98 0.13 -13.96 4.30
N SER A 99 0.23 -13.31 5.47
CA SER A 99 1.19 -12.20 5.66
C SER A 99 2.65 -12.63 5.46
N GLN A 100 2.92 -13.95 5.49
CA GLN A 100 4.27 -14.52 5.43
C GLN A 100 5.22 -13.86 6.45
N GLY A 101 4.66 -13.38 7.56
CA GLY A 101 5.41 -12.78 8.64
C GLY A 101 5.86 -11.33 8.42
N LEU A 102 5.37 -10.59 7.41
CA LEU A 102 5.74 -9.18 7.21
C LEU A 102 4.52 -8.26 7.03
N VAL A 103 4.58 -7.12 7.73
CA VAL A 103 3.64 -6.00 7.58
C VAL A 103 4.44 -4.70 7.58
N ALA A 104 4.19 -3.86 6.58
CA ALA A 104 4.88 -2.58 6.42
C ALA A 104 3.91 -1.41 6.46
N ILE A 105 4.36 -0.29 7.04
CA ILE A 105 3.60 0.97 7.03
C ILE A 105 4.25 1.91 6.02
N PHE A 106 3.45 2.40 5.08
CA PHE A 106 3.88 3.39 4.09
C PHE A 106 3.23 4.75 4.39
N ARG A 107 3.86 5.81 3.89
CA ARG A 107 3.24 7.14 3.85
C ARG A 107 2.08 7.09 2.88
N LEU A 108 0.93 7.62 3.28
CA LEU A 108 -0.19 7.86 2.39
C LEU A 108 0.15 9.03 1.46
N TRP A 109 -0.03 8.85 0.16
CA TRP A 109 0.11 9.92 -0.82
C TRP A 109 -1.24 10.27 -1.45
N ALA A 110 -1.32 11.50 -1.96
CA ALA A 110 -2.41 11.95 -2.81
C ALA A 110 -1.82 12.28 -4.17
N THR A 111 -2.55 11.90 -5.22
CA THR A 111 -2.20 12.25 -6.59
C THR A 111 -3.14 13.36 -7.03
N ASP A 112 -2.59 14.51 -7.39
CA ASP A 112 -3.37 15.60 -7.97
C ASP A 112 -3.69 15.26 -9.43
N LEU A 113 -4.93 15.51 -9.84
CA LEU A 113 -5.39 15.33 -11.22
C LEU A 113 -4.52 16.15 -12.19
N ALA A 114 -4.12 17.37 -11.80
CA ALA A 114 -3.27 18.23 -12.61
C ALA A 114 -1.82 17.72 -12.76
N SER A 115 -1.39 16.78 -11.91
CA SER A 115 -0.04 16.20 -11.94
C SER A 115 0.06 14.89 -12.71
N LEU A 116 -1.06 14.40 -13.28
CA LEU A 116 -1.06 13.13 -14.00
C LEU A 116 -0.25 13.24 -15.30
N PRO A 117 0.50 12.19 -15.67
CA PRO A 117 1.32 12.16 -16.89
C PRO A 117 0.45 11.87 -18.14
N VAL A 118 -0.58 12.69 -18.36
CA VAL A 118 -1.55 12.53 -19.46
C VAL A 118 -1.15 13.45 -20.61
N GLY A 119 -1.06 12.89 -21.82
CA GLY A 119 -0.94 13.64 -23.05
C GLY A 119 -1.97 13.17 -24.09
N ALA A 120 -1.91 13.73 -25.29
CA ALA A 120 -2.93 13.55 -26.33
C ALA A 120 -3.21 12.07 -26.75
N ALA A 121 -2.26 11.16 -26.53
CA ALA A 121 -2.39 9.74 -26.86
C ALA A 121 -2.43 8.82 -25.62
N SER A 122 -2.53 9.37 -24.41
CA SER A 122 -2.52 8.59 -23.18
C SER A 122 -3.85 7.85 -22.99
N LEU A 123 -3.76 6.57 -22.63
CA LEU A 123 -4.91 5.82 -22.13
C LEU A 123 -5.14 6.17 -20.66
N VAL A 124 -6.35 6.60 -20.30
CA VAL A 124 -6.74 6.91 -18.92
C VAL A 124 -8.01 6.15 -18.57
N LEU A 125 -7.99 5.46 -17.43
CA LEU A 125 -9.17 4.75 -16.92
C LEU A 125 -9.93 5.66 -15.94
N VAL A 126 -11.16 6.04 -16.29
CA VAL A 126 -12.05 6.81 -15.42
C VAL A 126 -13.10 5.88 -14.82
N LEU A 127 -13.16 5.82 -13.49
CA LEU A 127 -14.08 4.96 -12.74
C LEU A 127 -15.09 5.81 -12.00
N ASP A 128 -16.35 5.75 -12.45
CA ASP A 128 -17.46 6.49 -11.84
C ASP A 128 -18.04 5.73 -10.64
N ARG A 129 -17.86 6.28 -9.44
CA ARG A 129 -18.50 5.81 -8.19
C ARG A 129 -18.30 4.31 -7.91
N LEU A 130 -17.15 3.75 -8.25
CA LEU A 130 -16.83 2.35 -7.98
C LEU A 130 -16.78 2.07 -6.47
N GLN A 131 -17.43 1.02 -5.98
CA GLN A 131 -17.55 0.73 -4.53
C GLN A 131 -16.81 -0.52 -4.05
N ASP A 132 -16.58 -1.52 -4.88
CA ASP A 132 -15.91 -2.75 -4.44
C ASP A 132 -14.37 -2.63 -4.54
N PRO A 133 -13.62 -2.85 -3.44
CA PRO A 133 -12.16 -2.77 -3.44
C PRO A 133 -11.49 -3.89 -4.25
N GLY A 134 -12.14 -5.04 -4.43
CA GLY A 134 -11.62 -6.11 -5.28
C GLY A 134 -11.66 -5.74 -6.76
N ASN A 135 -12.80 -5.23 -7.22
CA ASN A 135 -12.99 -4.70 -8.57
C ASN A 135 -12.01 -3.56 -8.85
N LEU A 136 -11.81 -2.65 -7.89
CA LEU A 136 -10.80 -1.60 -8.03
C LEU A 136 -9.43 -2.21 -8.29
N GLY A 137 -8.99 -3.17 -7.47
CA GLY A 137 -7.69 -3.78 -7.65
C GLY A 137 -7.52 -4.47 -9.00
N THR A 138 -8.54 -5.21 -9.45
CA THR A 138 -8.53 -5.83 -10.78
C THR A 138 -8.43 -4.78 -11.89
N LEU A 139 -9.21 -3.71 -11.82
CA LEU A 139 -9.22 -2.64 -12.82
C LEU A 139 -7.89 -1.87 -12.85
N VAL A 140 -7.31 -1.56 -11.70
CA VAL A 140 -5.99 -0.91 -11.60
C VAL A 140 -4.90 -1.81 -12.18
N ARG A 141 -4.94 -3.11 -11.89
CA ARG A 141 -3.99 -4.08 -12.46
C ARG A 141 -4.14 -4.23 -13.98
N THR A 142 -5.38 -4.22 -14.48
CA THR A 142 -5.62 -4.20 -15.92
C THR A 142 -5.09 -2.93 -16.55
N ALA A 143 -5.34 -1.77 -15.92
CA ALA A 143 -4.84 -0.47 -16.39
C ALA A 143 -3.31 -0.45 -16.48
N ASP A 144 -2.61 -0.95 -15.45
CA ASP A 144 -1.15 -1.10 -15.45
C ASP A 144 -0.67 -2.01 -16.60
N ALA A 145 -1.28 -3.20 -16.72
CA ALA A 145 -0.91 -4.18 -17.75
C ALA A 145 -1.08 -3.69 -19.19
N VAL A 146 -2.06 -2.80 -19.45
CA VAL A 146 -2.27 -2.20 -20.78
C VAL A 146 -1.53 -0.88 -20.99
N GLY A 147 -0.73 -0.44 -20.01
CA GLY A 147 0.05 0.80 -20.10
C GLY A 147 -0.79 2.07 -19.99
N ALA A 148 -1.88 2.05 -19.22
CA ALA A 148 -2.64 3.25 -18.91
C ALA A 148 -1.75 4.25 -18.13
N ALA A 149 -1.82 5.52 -18.52
CA ALA A 149 -1.04 6.59 -17.89
C ALA A 149 -1.54 6.92 -16.49
N ALA A 150 -2.83 6.73 -16.23
CA ALA A 150 -3.46 7.04 -14.94
C ALA A 150 -4.81 6.33 -14.76
N VAL A 151 -5.24 6.26 -13.49
CA VAL A 151 -6.62 5.95 -13.09
C VAL A 151 -7.22 7.16 -12.38
N VAL A 152 -8.45 7.54 -12.73
CA VAL A 152 -9.21 8.61 -12.07
C VAL A 152 -10.45 8.02 -11.42
N LEU A 153 -10.61 8.20 -10.12
CA LEU A 153 -11.80 7.80 -9.38
C LEU A 153 -12.71 9.02 -9.19
N LEU A 154 -13.93 8.95 -9.71
CA LEU A 154 -14.95 9.96 -9.44
C LEU A 154 -15.66 9.64 -8.12
N GLU A 155 -15.54 10.56 -7.16
CA GLU A 155 -16.13 10.40 -5.84
C GLU A 155 -17.65 10.61 -5.84
N PRO A 156 -18.40 9.94 -4.95
CA PRO A 156 -17.94 9.01 -3.90
C PRO A 156 -17.52 7.64 -4.44
N ALA A 157 -16.32 7.18 -4.08
CA ALA A 157 -15.75 5.90 -4.53
C ALA A 157 -15.00 5.17 -3.39
N VAL A 158 -14.66 3.90 -3.65
CA VAL A 158 -13.84 3.07 -2.77
C VAL A 158 -12.45 3.68 -2.57
N ASP A 159 -11.91 3.56 -1.35
CA ASP A 159 -10.57 4.03 -1.03
C ASP A 159 -9.49 3.11 -1.66
N PRO A 160 -8.61 3.61 -2.54
CA PRO A 160 -7.53 2.81 -3.13
C PRO A 160 -6.53 2.28 -2.10
N PHE A 161 -6.42 2.93 -0.94
CA PHE A 161 -5.53 2.51 0.14
C PHE A 161 -6.21 1.62 1.18
N HIS A 162 -7.44 1.17 0.92
CA HIS A 162 -8.08 0.13 1.72
C HIS A 162 -7.26 -1.17 1.67
N PRO A 163 -7.03 -1.91 2.78
CA PRO A 163 -6.20 -3.12 2.78
C PRO A 163 -6.59 -4.14 1.70
N LYS A 164 -7.89 -4.42 1.54
CA LYS A 164 -8.41 -5.26 0.45
C LYS A 164 -8.08 -4.73 -0.95
N ALA A 165 -8.15 -3.41 -1.18
CA ALA A 165 -7.84 -2.81 -2.49
C ALA A 165 -6.35 -2.89 -2.80
N VAL A 166 -5.50 -2.47 -1.84
CA VAL A 166 -4.03 -2.57 -1.94
C VAL A 166 -3.61 -3.99 -2.33
N ARG A 167 -4.15 -5.00 -1.63
CA ARG A 167 -3.87 -6.41 -1.95
C ARG A 167 -4.36 -6.81 -3.34
N ALA A 168 -5.58 -6.42 -3.70
CA ALA A 168 -6.15 -6.76 -5.00
C ALA A 168 -5.38 -6.14 -6.18
N THR A 169 -4.66 -5.02 -5.97
CA THR A 169 -3.82 -4.42 -7.02
C THR A 169 -2.61 -5.27 -7.41
N MET A 170 -2.15 -6.19 -6.54
CA MET A 170 -0.93 -6.98 -6.76
C MET A 170 0.29 -6.12 -7.13
N GLY A 171 0.48 -4.99 -6.45
CA GLY A 171 1.62 -4.08 -6.65
C GLY A 171 1.34 -2.93 -7.62
N SER A 172 0.32 -3.02 -8.48
CA SER A 172 -0.01 -2.01 -9.50
C SER A 172 -0.32 -0.62 -8.89
N LEU A 173 -0.72 -0.56 -7.61
CA LEU A 173 -0.89 0.70 -6.86
C LEU A 173 0.38 1.57 -6.85
N PHE A 174 1.56 0.97 -6.93
CA PHE A 174 2.84 1.67 -6.91
C PHE A 174 3.31 2.08 -8.31
N HIS A 175 2.68 1.58 -9.38
CA HIS A 175 3.09 1.81 -10.76
C HIS A 175 2.19 2.81 -11.49
N VAL A 176 0.87 2.74 -11.26
CA VAL A 176 -0.11 3.61 -11.94
C VAL A 176 -0.62 4.69 -11.00
N PRO A 177 -0.49 5.98 -11.34
CA PRO A 177 -1.00 7.07 -10.52
C PRO A 177 -2.54 7.04 -10.46
N ILE A 178 -3.08 7.14 -9.24
CA ILE A 178 -4.53 7.15 -8.98
C ILE A 178 -4.92 8.51 -8.42
N ALA A 179 -5.67 9.30 -9.20
CA ALA A 179 -6.26 10.56 -8.76
C ALA A 179 -7.72 10.34 -8.32
N ARG A 180 -8.20 11.24 -7.44
CA ARG A 180 -9.58 11.24 -6.93
C ARG A 180 -10.16 12.64 -7.09
N THR A 181 -11.40 12.75 -7.53
CA THR A 181 -12.10 14.03 -7.64
C THR A 181 -13.61 13.84 -7.61
N ALA A 182 -14.34 14.78 -7.01
CA ALA A 182 -15.80 14.85 -7.11
C ALA A 182 -16.27 15.62 -8.36
N ASP A 183 -15.38 16.36 -9.03
CA ASP A 183 -15.68 17.15 -10.22
C ASP A 183 -15.44 16.33 -11.50
N ALA A 184 -16.48 15.63 -11.95
CA ALA A 184 -16.43 14.83 -13.17
C ALA A 184 -16.22 15.69 -14.43
N ALA A 185 -16.79 16.90 -14.48
CA ALA A 185 -16.67 17.78 -15.63
C ALA A 185 -15.24 18.34 -15.74
N GLY A 186 -14.68 18.81 -14.63
CA GLY A 186 -13.28 19.24 -14.54
C GLY A 186 -12.30 18.11 -14.85
N ALA A 187 -12.59 16.88 -14.39
CA ALA A 187 -11.80 15.71 -14.74
C ALA A 187 -11.73 15.49 -16.25
N LEU A 188 -12.89 15.43 -16.92
CA LEU A 188 -12.94 15.22 -18.36
C LEU A 188 -12.33 16.37 -19.16
N ALA A 189 -12.47 17.61 -18.69
CA ALA A 189 -11.84 18.76 -19.31
C ALA A 189 -10.30 18.67 -19.22
N ALA A 190 -9.76 18.36 -18.04
CA ALA A 190 -8.32 18.22 -17.84
C ALA A 190 -7.71 17.07 -18.66
N LEU A 191 -8.45 15.98 -18.85
CA LEU A 191 -7.99 14.81 -19.61
C LEU A 191 -8.07 14.98 -21.14
N ARG A 192 -8.76 16.01 -21.64
CA ARG A 192 -8.92 16.32 -23.07
C ARG A 192 -7.95 17.40 -23.58
N ALA A 193 -7.29 18.10 -22.66
CA ALA A 193 -6.31 19.16 -22.96
C ALA A 193 -5.00 18.55 -23.45
#